data_AF-T0SYZ4-F1
#
_entry.id   AF-T0SYZ4-F1
#
_cell.length_a   1.000
_cell.length_b   1.000
_cell.length_c   1.000
_cell.angle_alpha   90.00
_cell.angle_beta   90.00
_cell.angle_gamma   90.00
#
_symmetry.space_group_name_H-M   'P 1'
#
loop_
_entity.id
_entity.type
_entity.pdbx_description
1 polymer ?
#
loop_
_entity_poly.entity_id
_entity_poly.type
_entity_poly.pdbx_seq_one_letter_code
_entity_poly.pdbx_strand_id
1 'polypeptide(L)'
;MIRILICFLLSFKALACTDVLVPSELNMALDPKNESFYFYNDLRAIHDRPSISAENCFKTAASNKYLMFAVSLENFVLSDEFLTYSINDDLTMQGDSCSLKNSPVEKLQTKDERNQRLRDRRDLLNSCIVYQVTDFSKAGLVYPEKQPGCSVERISNNAANFKGPFCFFKPNVDSSIVLSFDVAPECLSYDFFRSNKIKTSDALGMLAIYEAGDASGKSSDLTALKQLPFRVSVNADENVVKTNSDIGDKRPTWPTTWPVSNLFLAEPKIVNSSTTYDEIYFPIFVSNICERKCVNDLCSSACDYSQPVVAEYALYENVKGKKSLVTAWFDGGVAPANWQGILQGVGAKLQKGLLVPEVKYTVEINFKDQELNYLGLKGRIEKQIRMNPNQIPGMRHGGTSINEIPTFNNIGEIGKLPLIKDIQGIYFNGKGFTGVKDALRSISRFFKSSFWPPYFEEVCNGNSCVKNDKYVGKLILDFTLIEKNKKLKVSEYTFSREGTFFGNTRYENYQFPKKDCGFGTNDDEEELPDFDF
;
A
#
# COMPACT_ATOMS: atom_id res chain seq x y z
N MET A 1 34.64 -43.63 -26.98
CA MET A 1 33.65 -44.60 -27.52
C MET A 1 32.51 -44.70 -26.51
N ILE A 2 31.33 -44.19 -26.90
CA ILE A 2 29.98 -44.51 -26.38
C ILE A 2 29.71 -44.09 -24.93
N ARG A 3 29.29 -42.83 -24.74
CA ARG A 3 27.89 -42.34 -24.61
C ARG A 3 27.41 -42.41 -23.16
N ILE A 4 27.48 -41.27 -22.46
CA ILE A 4 26.31 -40.38 -22.30
C ILE A 4 25.17 -41.15 -21.61
N LEU A 5 25.35 -41.38 -20.31
CA LEU A 5 24.23 -41.45 -19.37
C LEU A 5 24.39 -40.32 -18.34
N ILE A 6 24.72 -39.13 -18.85
CA ILE A 6 24.31 -37.86 -18.23
C ILE A 6 22.80 -37.77 -18.49
N CYS A 7 22.05 -38.71 -17.91
CA CYS A 7 20.60 -38.60 -17.82
C CYS A 7 20.35 -37.52 -16.80
N PHE A 8 20.27 -36.28 -17.28
CA PHE A 8 19.13 -35.42 -16.98
C PHE A 8 18.70 -35.48 -15.51
N LEU A 9 19.63 -35.19 -14.60
CA LEU A 9 19.31 -34.49 -13.35
C LEU A 9 18.96 -33.04 -13.74
N LEU A 10 17.94 -32.89 -14.58
CA LEU A 10 17.11 -31.71 -14.57
C LEU A 10 16.50 -31.72 -13.18
N SER A 11 17.11 -30.93 -12.33
CA SER A 11 16.49 -30.35 -11.16
C SER A 11 15.24 -29.62 -11.66
N PHE A 12 14.14 -30.38 -11.82
CA PHE A 12 12.81 -29.83 -11.82
C PHE A 12 12.67 -29.16 -10.46
N LYS A 13 13.00 -27.86 -10.41
CA LYS A 13 12.58 -26.98 -9.33
C LYS A 13 11.06 -27.08 -9.32
N ALA A 14 10.61 -27.94 -8.43
CA ALA A 14 9.28 -28.48 -8.35
C ALA A 14 8.39 -27.41 -7.71
N LEU A 15 7.44 -26.89 -8.47
CA LEU A 15 6.43 -25.98 -7.95
C LEU A 15 5.28 -26.82 -7.35
N ALA A 16 4.94 -26.51 -6.10
CA ALA A 16 3.73 -26.95 -5.40
C ALA A 16 2.48 -26.32 -6.06
N CYS A 17 1.41 -27.09 -6.26
CA CYS A 17 0.22 -26.73 -7.06
C CYS A 17 0.56 -25.83 -8.26
N THR A 18 1.03 -26.43 -9.37
CA THR A 18 1.75 -25.71 -10.44
C THR A 18 0.93 -24.60 -11.10
N ASP A 19 -0.41 -24.66 -11.00
CA ASP A 19 -1.33 -23.77 -11.67
C ASP A 19 -2.28 -23.12 -10.65
N VAL A 20 -1.78 -22.08 -9.97
CA VAL A 20 -2.61 -21.20 -9.13
C VAL A 20 -3.01 -19.97 -9.96
N LEU A 21 -4.28 -19.93 -10.36
CA LEU A 21 -4.90 -18.80 -11.05
C LEU A 21 -5.61 -17.91 -10.03
N VAL A 22 -5.29 -16.61 -10.07
CA VAL A 22 -5.92 -15.58 -9.24
C VAL A 22 -6.44 -14.48 -10.15
N PRO A 23 -7.54 -13.79 -9.79
CA PRO A 23 -7.92 -12.55 -10.46
C PRO A 23 -6.81 -11.49 -10.32
N SER A 24 -6.87 -10.41 -11.11
CA SER A 24 -5.89 -9.32 -10.99
C SER A 24 -5.99 -8.57 -9.65
N GLU A 25 -7.20 -8.50 -9.12
CA GLU A 25 -7.56 -7.84 -7.87
C GLU A 25 -8.86 -8.43 -7.31
N LEU A 26 -9.10 -8.21 -6.03
CA LEU A 26 -10.34 -8.54 -5.35
C LEU A 26 -10.88 -7.29 -4.66
N ASN A 27 -11.86 -6.64 -5.27
CA ASN A 27 -12.51 -5.51 -4.62
C ASN A 27 -13.99 -5.83 -4.35
N MET A 28 -14.42 -5.51 -3.13
CA MET A 28 -15.77 -5.76 -2.65
C MET A 28 -16.27 -4.53 -1.90
N ALA A 29 -17.53 -4.17 -2.12
CA ALA A 29 -18.22 -3.18 -1.32
C ALA A 29 -19.41 -3.82 -0.60
N LEU A 30 -19.56 -3.47 0.69
CA LEU A 30 -20.69 -3.80 1.53
C LEU A 30 -21.55 -2.55 1.68
N ASP A 31 -22.85 -2.70 1.47
CA ASP A 31 -23.84 -1.66 1.70
C ASP A 31 -24.89 -2.18 2.67
N PRO A 32 -24.65 -2.03 3.99
CA PRO A 32 -25.58 -2.52 4.98
C PRO A 32 -26.93 -1.81 4.95
N LYS A 33 -27.04 -0.61 4.32
CA LYS A 33 -28.26 0.21 4.30
C LYS A 33 -29.25 -0.36 3.31
N ASN A 34 -28.71 -0.82 2.19
CA ASN A 34 -29.44 -1.46 1.11
C ASN A 34 -29.39 -2.99 1.19
N GLU A 35 -28.91 -3.55 2.31
CA GLU A 35 -28.77 -4.99 2.55
C GLU A 35 -28.07 -5.74 1.40
N SER A 36 -27.02 -5.13 0.85
CA SER A 36 -26.41 -5.62 -0.39
C SER A 36 -24.89 -5.61 -0.35
N PHE A 37 -24.29 -6.40 -1.22
CA PHE A 37 -22.86 -6.34 -1.52
C PHE A 37 -22.64 -6.61 -3.00
N TYR A 38 -21.47 -6.23 -3.48
CA TYR A 38 -21.04 -6.51 -4.84
C TYR A 38 -19.53 -6.49 -4.95
N PHE A 39 -19.04 -7.26 -5.92
CA PHE A 39 -17.66 -7.19 -6.36
C PHE A 39 -17.52 -6.11 -7.43
N TYR A 40 -16.32 -5.57 -7.58
CA TYR A 40 -16.01 -4.65 -8.65
C TYR A 40 -14.55 -4.79 -9.08
N ASN A 41 -14.28 -4.37 -10.31
CA ASN A 41 -12.92 -4.14 -10.79
C ASN A 41 -12.71 -2.67 -11.11
N ASP A 42 -11.58 -2.37 -11.72
CA ASP A 42 -11.22 -1.05 -12.20
C ASP A 42 -12.29 -0.32 -13.03
N LEU A 43 -13.21 -1.01 -13.71
CA LEU A 43 -14.13 -0.41 -14.69
C LEU A 43 -15.62 -0.57 -14.35
N ARG A 44 -16.00 -1.63 -13.64
CA ARG A 44 -17.41 -2.00 -13.43
C ARG A 44 -17.60 -2.89 -12.20
N ALA A 45 -18.84 -2.97 -11.72
CA ALA A 45 -19.25 -4.07 -10.87
C ALA A 45 -19.12 -5.41 -11.59
N ILE A 46 -18.79 -6.43 -10.80
CA ILE A 46 -18.71 -7.83 -11.22
C ILE A 46 -19.85 -8.57 -10.53
N HIS A 47 -20.66 -9.26 -11.34
CA HIS A 47 -21.76 -10.09 -10.84
C HIS A 47 -21.28 -11.48 -10.41
N ASP A 48 -20.25 -11.99 -11.07
CA ASP A 48 -19.65 -13.28 -10.74
C ASP A 48 -18.75 -13.15 -9.51
N ARG A 49 -18.80 -14.17 -8.65
CA ARG A 49 -17.92 -14.24 -7.48
C ARG A 49 -16.49 -14.47 -7.96
N PRO A 50 -15.54 -13.57 -7.66
CA PRO A 50 -14.14 -13.82 -7.97
C PRO A 50 -13.67 -15.05 -7.20
N SER A 51 -12.90 -15.89 -7.87
CA SER A 51 -12.39 -17.13 -7.30
C SER A 51 -10.93 -17.33 -7.62
N ILE A 52 -10.23 -17.99 -6.72
CA ILE A 52 -8.87 -18.48 -6.91
C ILE A 52 -8.96 -19.98 -7.19
N SER A 53 -8.38 -20.44 -8.30
CA SER A 53 -8.26 -21.87 -8.57
C SER A 53 -6.83 -22.35 -8.35
N ALA A 54 -6.69 -23.52 -7.76
CA ALA A 54 -5.42 -24.21 -7.58
C ALA A 54 -5.56 -25.63 -8.14
N GLU A 55 -4.80 -25.93 -9.19
CA GLU A 55 -4.79 -27.22 -9.86
C GLU A 55 -3.42 -27.90 -9.74
N ASN A 56 -3.36 -29.18 -10.12
CA ASN A 56 -2.13 -29.97 -10.17
C ASN A 56 -1.39 -30.03 -8.83
N CYS A 57 -2.14 -30.21 -7.73
CA CYS A 57 -1.62 -30.24 -6.36
C CYS A 57 -0.94 -31.56 -5.94
N PHE A 58 -0.63 -32.45 -6.90
CA PHE A 58 -0.02 -33.76 -6.66
C PHE A 58 1.20 -33.69 -5.74
N LYS A 59 2.12 -32.75 -5.96
CA LYS A 59 3.37 -32.67 -5.19
C LYS A 59 3.11 -32.25 -3.75
N THR A 60 2.28 -31.24 -3.55
CA THR A 60 1.86 -30.78 -2.21
C THR A 60 1.19 -31.91 -1.43
N ALA A 61 0.29 -32.64 -2.10
CA ALA A 61 -0.36 -33.82 -1.52
C ALA A 61 0.63 -34.95 -1.20
N ALA A 62 1.53 -35.29 -2.14
CA ALA A 62 2.53 -36.34 -1.98
C ALA A 62 3.57 -36.04 -0.88
N SER A 63 3.89 -34.76 -0.67
CA SER A 63 4.73 -34.29 0.43
C SER A 63 3.97 -34.13 1.75
N ASN A 64 2.70 -34.55 1.82
CA ASN A 64 1.87 -34.47 3.03
C ASN A 64 1.72 -33.05 3.59
N LYS A 65 1.79 -32.03 2.73
CA LYS A 65 1.71 -30.63 3.09
C LYS A 65 0.28 -30.10 2.99
N TYR A 66 0.06 -28.91 3.55
CA TYR A 66 -1.19 -28.18 3.55
C TYR A 66 -1.14 -27.03 2.54
N LEU A 67 -2.31 -26.64 2.05
CA LEU A 67 -2.51 -25.31 1.49
C LEU A 67 -3.03 -24.40 2.60
N MET A 68 -2.46 -23.21 2.66
CA MET A 68 -2.82 -22.16 3.60
C MET A 68 -3.21 -20.92 2.80
N PHE A 69 -4.37 -20.36 3.08
CA PHE A 69 -4.63 -18.96 2.70
C PHE A 69 -4.41 -18.07 3.92
N ALA A 70 -3.81 -16.90 3.71
CA ALA A 70 -3.56 -15.91 4.74
C ALA A 70 -3.99 -14.53 4.27
N VAL A 71 -4.69 -13.81 5.15
CA VAL A 71 -5.23 -12.47 4.94
C VAL A 71 -4.34 -11.51 5.70
N SER A 72 -3.54 -10.75 4.96
CA SER A 72 -2.66 -9.74 5.54
C SER A 72 -3.29 -8.35 5.39
N LEU A 73 -3.38 -7.59 6.46
CA LEU A 73 -3.90 -6.22 6.44
C LEU A 73 -2.79 -5.21 6.18
N GLU A 74 -3.09 -4.19 5.40
CA GLU A 74 -2.18 -3.08 5.15
C GLU A 74 -1.89 -2.30 6.44
N ASN A 75 -0.61 -2.19 6.80
CA ASN A 75 -0.16 -1.48 7.99
C ASN A 75 0.95 -0.47 7.66
N PHE A 76 0.57 0.80 7.64
CA PHE A 76 1.50 1.92 7.64
C PHE A 76 1.66 2.42 9.07
N VAL A 77 2.87 2.30 9.62
CA VAL A 77 3.15 2.72 11.00
C VAL A 77 3.15 4.26 11.07
N LEU A 78 4.17 4.91 10.49
CA LEU A 78 4.31 6.37 10.47
C LEU A 78 4.85 6.93 9.14
N SER A 79 5.07 6.07 8.14
CA SER A 79 5.42 6.48 6.78
C SER A 79 4.97 5.44 5.76
N ASP A 80 4.72 5.88 4.53
CA ASP A 80 4.45 5.03 3.36
C ASP A 80 5.71 4.47 2.68
N GLU A 81 6.91 4.82 3.16
CA GLU A 81 8.20 4.31 2.66
C GLU A 81 8.28 2.77 2.66
N PHE A 82 7.77 2.16 3.73
CA PHE A 82 7.71 0.71 3.88
C PHE A 82 6.27 0.31 4.08
N LEU A 83 5.66 -0.14 2.99
CA LEU A 83 4.36 -0.79 3.11
C LEU A 83 4.54 -2.16 3.73
N THR A 84 4.02 -2.32 4.95
CA THR A 84 4.00 -3.61 5.64
C THR A 84 2.60 -4.20 5.59
N TYR A 85 2.54 -5.54 5.60
CA TYR A 85 1.30 -6.27 5.70
C TYR A 85 1.34 -7.15 6.95
N SER A 86 0.30 -7.06 7.76
CA SER A 86 0.20 -7.81 9.01
C SER A 86 -0.73 -9.00 8.85
N ILE A 87 -0.24 -10.22 9.11
CA ILE A 87 -1.08 -11.43 9.27
C ILE A 87 -1.37 -11.67 10.75
N ASN A 88 -0.39 -11.36 11.61
CA ASN A 88 -0.48 -11.45 13.07
C ASN A 88 -0.27 -10.06 13.67
N ASP A 89 -1.36 -9.50 14.18
CA ASP A 89 -1.39 -8.13 14.68
C ASP A 89 -0.49 -8.02 15.93
N ASP A 90 -0.55 -8.96 16.87
CA ASP A 90 0.25 -8.94 18.11
C ASP A 90 1.77 -8.90 17.86
N LEU A 91 2.27 -9.71 16.93
CA LEU A 91 3.69 -9.71 16.56
C LEU A 91 4.09 -8.41 15.85
N THR A 92 3.23 -7.90 14.97
CA THR A 92 3.46 -6.65 14.25
C THR A 92 3.47 -5.46 15.22
N MET A 93 2.63 -5.50 16.25
CA MET A 93 2.49 -4.45 17.27
C MET A 93 3.66 -4.43 18.26
N GLN A 94 4.31 -5.57 18.52
CA GLN A 94 5.48 -5.65 19.41
C GLN A 94 6.70 -4.91 18.84
N GLY A 95 6.85 -4.86 17.51
CA GLY A 95 7.94 -4.17 16.82
C GLY A 95 7.76 -2.66 16.59
N ASP A 96 6.62 -2.05 16.95
CA ASP A 96 6.40 -0.61 16.77
C ASP A 96 7.14 0.19 17.86
N SER A 97 8.40 0.54 17.58
CA SER A 97 9.25 1.47 18.33
C SER A 97 9.26 2.88 17.72
N CYS A 98 8.48 3.11 16.67
CA CYS A 98 8.56 4.35 15.90
C CYS A 98 7.73 5.48 16.53
N SER A 99 8.31 6.67 16.49
CA SER A 99 7.71 7.93 16.93
C SER A 99 7.90 9.01 15.87
N LEU A 100 7.03 10.02 15.91
CA LEU A 100 7.20 11.24 15.12
C LEU A 100 7.91 12.29 15.98
N LYS A 101 9.10 12.69 15.56
CA LYS A 101 9.81 13.84 16.12
C LYS A 101 9.38 15.11 15.40
N ASN A 102 9.42 16.25 16.11
CA ASN A 102 9.09 17.58 15.58
C ASN A 102 7.70 17.63 14.92
N SER A 103 6.74 16.91 15.50
CA SER A 103 5.37 16.96 15.01
C SER A 103 4.83 18.38 15.10
N PRO A 104 4.23 18.92 14.02
CA PRO A 104 3.65 20.25 14.02
C PRO A 104 2.20 20.24 14.52
N VAL A 105 1.67 19.07 14.87
CA VAL A 105 0.35 18.86 15.45
C VAL A 105 0.50 18.40 16.90
N GLU A 106 -0.34 18.96 17.78
CA GLU A 106 -0.31 18.70 19.22
C GLU A 106 -0.72 17.27 19.57
N LYS A 107 -1.78 16.77 18.92
CA LYS A 107 -2.30 15.41 19.16
C LYS A 107 -1.69 14.44 18.16
N LEU A 108 -0.64 13.76 18.61
CA LEU A 108 -0.06 12.63 17.90
C LEU A 108 -0.84 11.35 18.12
N GLN A 109 -0.98 10.55 17.06
CA GLN A 109 -1.53 9.21 17.19
C GLN A 109 -0.60 8.34 18.04
N THR A 110 -1.13 7.83 19.14
CA THR A 110 -0.42 6.91 20.04
C THR A 110 -0.24 5.53 19.41
N LYS A 111 0.70 4.75 19.95
CA LYS A 111 0.88 3.34 19.55
C LYS A 111 -0.41 2.54 19.72
N ASP A 112 -1.13 2.75 20.83
CA ASP A 112 -2.38 2.03 21.09
C ASP A 112 -3.49 2.38 20.09
N GLU A 113 -3.61 3.66 19.70
CA GLU A 113 -4.55 4.08 18.65
C GLU A 113 -4.19 3.48 17.28
N ARG A 114 -2.90 3.41 16.93
CA ARG A 114 -2.44 2.74 15.69
C ARG A 114 -2.78 1.25 15.69
N ASN A 115 -2.54 0.59 16.82
CA ASN A 115 -2.82 -0.82 17.00
C ASN A 115 -4.32 -1.11 16.98
N GLN A 116 -5.12 -0.24 17.60
CA GLN A 116 -6.58 -0.36 17.59
C GLN A 116 -7.14 -0.26 16.18
N ARG A 117 -6.61 0.64 15.34
CA ARG A 117 -6.99 0.73 13.93
C ARG A 117 -6.78 -0.59 13.18
N LEU A 118 -5.66 -1.27 13.41
CA LEU A 118 -5.38 -2.56 12.76
C LEU A 118 -6.37 -3.64 13.24
N ARG A 119 -6.63 -3.69 14.55
CA ARG A 119 -7.64 -4.59 15.14
C ARG A 119 -9.04 -4.34 14.60
N ASP A 120 -9.49 -3.08 14.54
CA ASP A 120 -10.82 -2.72 14.02
C ASP A 120 -11.01 -3.24 12.57
N ARG A 121 -9.98 -3.14 11.72
CA ARG A 121 -10.01 -3.68 10.35
C ARG A 121 -10.01 -5.20 10.33
N ARG A 122 -9.26 -5.84 11.24
CA ARG A 122 -9.23 -7.30 11.38
C ARG A 122 -10.59 -7.83 11.81
N ASP A 123 -11.21 -7.18 12.78
CA ASP A 123 -12.52 -7.54 13.31
C ASP A 123 -13.60 -7.43 12.22
N LEU A 124 -13.55 -6.38 11.40
CA LEU A 124 -14.40 -6.25 10.21
C LEU A 124 -14.23 -7.45 9.26
N LEU A 125 -12.99 -7.77 8.87
CA LEU A 125 -12.75 -8.87 7.91
C LEU A 125 -13.13 -10.23 8.49
N ASN A 126 -12.77 -10.51 9.74
CA ASN A 126 -13.04 -11.80 10.38
C ASN A 126 -14.54 -12.01 10.63
N SER A 127 -15.28 -10.94 10.91
CA SER A 127 -16.73 -11.01 11.14
C SER A 127 -17.49 -11.15 9.82
N CYS A 128 -17.07 -10.44 8.77
CA CYS A 128 -17.88 -10.27 7.57
C CYS A 128 -17.44 -11.09 6.36
N ILE A 129 -16.17 -11.44 6.23
CA ILE A 129 -15.67 -12.13 5.04
C ILE A 129 -15.62 -13.64 5.27
N VAL A 130 -16.19 -14.37 4.32
CA VAL A 130 -16.21 -15.84 4.31
C VAL A 130 -15.42 -16.34 3.12
N TYR A 131 -14.55 -17.31 3.38
CA TYR A 131 -13.73 -17.98 2.38
C TYR A 131 -14.29 -19.37 2.14
N GLN A 132 -15.05 -19.55 1.05
CA GLN A 132 -15.61 -20.84 0.69
C GLN A 132 -14.57 -21.62 -0.12
N VAL A 133 -14.09 -22.74 0.41
CA VAL A 133 -13.19 -23.66 -0.30
C VAL A 133 -14.00 -24.85 -0.79
N THR A 134 -13.86 -25.17 -2.07
CA THR A 134 -14.41 -26.37 -2.70
C THR A 134 -13.28 -27.19 -3.30
N ASP A 135 -13.21 -28.48 -3.00
CA ASP A 135 -12.29 -29.44 -3.64
C ASP A 135 -13.09 -30.42 -4.50
N PHE A 136 -12.76 -30.48 -5.79
CA PHE A 136 -13.39 -31.36 -6.76
C PHE A 136 -12.74 -32.76 -6.83
N SER A 137 -11.80 -33.08 -5.93
CA SER A 137 -11.26 -34.44 -5.79
C SER A 137 -12.33 -35.47 -5.41
N LYS A 138 -12.05 -36.74 -5.70
CA LYS A 138 -12.93 -37.85 -5.30
C LYS A 138 -12.98 -38.04 -3.78
N ALA A 139 -11.87 -37.77 -3.09
CA ALA A 139 -11.77 -37.90 -1.65
C ALA A 139 -12.50 -36.77 -0.90
N GLY A 140 -12.71 -35.63 -1.58
CA GLY A 140 -13.35 -34.46 -0.99
C GLY A 140 -12.40 -33.61 -0.16
N LEU A 141 -12.94 -32.56 0.44
CA LEU A 141 -12.17 -31.54 1.13
C LEU A 141 -11.73 -32.06 2.50
N VAL A 142 -10.42 -32.06 2.74
CA VAL A 142 -9.81 -32.44 4.02
C VAL A 142 -9.24 -31.21 4.71
N TYR A 143 -9.56 -31.01 5.99
CA TYR A 143 -8.99 -29.93 6.79
C TYR A 143 -8.95 -30.31 8.27
N PRO A 144 -8.06 -29.69 9.07
CA PRO A 144 -8.10 -29.81 10.52
C PRO A 144 -9.34 -29.08 11.07
N GLU A 145 -10.18 -29.78 11.84
CA GLU A 145 -11.39 -29.17 12.45
C GLU A 145 -11.04 -28.07 13.46
N LYS A 146 -9.94 -28.24 14.19
CA LYS A 146 -9.42 -27.26 15.13
C LYS A 146 -8.10 -26.72 14.60
N GLN A 147 -8.11 -25.47 14.16
CA GLN A 147 -6.93 -24.75 13.69
C GLN A 147 -6.87 -23.36 14.34
N PRO A 148 -5.67 -22.84 14.63
CA PRO A 148 -5.54 -21.57 15.33
C PRO A 148 -6.12 -20.41 14.53
N GLY A 149 -6.98 -19.60 15.16
CA GLY A 149 -7.53 -18.39 14.57
C GLY A 149 -8.53 -18.61 13.42
N CYS A 150 -8.85 -19.85 13.05
CA CYS A 150 -9.77 -20.13 11.96
C CYS A 150 -10.93 -21.02 12.39
N SER A 151 -12.15 -20.56 12.10
CA SER A 151 -13.37 -21.33 12.24
C SER A 151 -13.76 -21.94 10.89
N VAL A 152 -14.13 -23.22 10.90
CA VAL A 152 -14.55 -23.94 9.71
C VAL A 152 -15.95 -24.50 9.89
N GLU A 153 -16.82 -24.24 8.93
CA GLU A 153 -18.17 -24.78 8.86
C GLU A 153 -18.30 -25.67 7.61
N ARG A 154 -18.59 -26.96 7.80
CA ARG A 154 -18.73 -27.91 6.68
C ARG A 154 -20.05 -27.65 5.95
N ILE A 155 -19.99 -27.45 4.63
CA ILE A 155 -21.18 -27.36 3.77
C ILE A 155 -21.50 -28.72 3.15
N SER A 156 -20.48 -29.43 2.68
CA SER A 156 -20.62 -30.75 2.06
C SER A 156 -19.33 -31.56 2.21
N ASN A 157 -19.29 -32.77 1.64
CA ASN A 157 -18.04 -33.54 1.58
C ASN A 157 -16.92 -32.81 0.81
N ASN A 158 -17.30 -31.95 -0.14
CA ASN A 158 -16.39 -31.27 -1.05
C ASN A 158 -16.22 -29.79 -0.75
N ALA A 159 -17.00 -29.20 0.19
CA ALA A 159 -16.96 -27.77 0.43
C ALA A 159 -17.10 -27.40 1.92
N ALA A 160 -16.42 -26.33 2.32
CA ALA A 160 -16.55 -25.73 3.64
C ALA A 160 -16.30 -24.21 3.60
N ASN A 161 -16.93 -23.52 4.55
CA ASN A 161 -16.72 -22.09 4.81
C ASN A 161 -15.64 -21.93 5.87
N PHE A 162 -14.67 -21.07 5.58
CA PHE A 162 -13.59 -20.72 6.48
C PHE A 162 -13.71 -19.24 6.85
N LYS A 163 -13.54 -18.91 8.13
CA LYS A 163 -13.43 -17.52 8.62
C LYS A 163 -12.21 -17.40 9.52
N GLY A 164 -11.40 -16.36 9.32
CA GLY A 164 -10.19 -16.10 10.10
C GLY A 164 -9.06 -15.43 9.31
N PRO A 165 -7.97 -15.03 9.98
CA PRO A 165 -6.83 -14.37 9.36
C PRO A 165 -5.97 -15.34 8.52
N PHE A 166 -6.02 -16.63 8.81
CA PHE A 166 -5.41 -17.67 7.98
C PHE A 166 -6.08 -19.00 8.25
N CYS A 167 -6.17 -19.86 7.24
CA CYS A 167 -6.74 -21.20 7.38
C CYS A 167 -6.00 -22.23 6.53
N PHE A 168 -6.05 -23.48 6.97
CA PHE A 168 -5.39 -24.62 6.37
C PHE A 168 -6.40 -25.65 5.86
N PHE A 169 -6.08 -26.25 4.73
CA PHE A 169 -6.74 -27.44 4.20
C PHE A 169 -5.71 -28.29 3.45
N LYS A 170 -5.96 -29.58 3.35
CA LYS A 170 -5.01 -30.54 2.80
C LYS A 170 -5.47 -30.98 1.41
N PRO A 171 -4.69 -30.72 0.35
CA PRO A 171 -5.01 -31.23 -0.97
C PRO A 171 -4.78 -32.75 -1.05
N ASN A 172 -5.60 -33.40 -1.86
CA ASN A 172 -5.41 -34.74 -2.36
C ASN A 172 -4.61 -34.72 -3.66
N VAL A 173 -4.14 -35.90 -4.08
CA VAL A 173 -3.36 -36.09 -5.32
C VAL A 173 -4.12 -35.59 -6.56
N ASP A 174 -5.43 -35.79 -6.58
CA ASP A 174 -6.36 -35.39 -7.63
C ASP A 174 -7.13 -34.10 -7.32
N SER A 175 -6.70 -33.31 -6.34
CA SER A 175 -7.39 -32.06 -5.99
C SER A 175 -7.34 -31.02 -7.10
N SER A 176 -8.53 -30.49 -7.39
CA SER A 176 -8.75 -29.23 -8.07
C SER A 176 -9.56 -28.38 -7.09
N ILE A 177 -8.96 -27.29 -6.63
CA ILE A 177 -9.51 -26.49 -5.53
C ILE A 177 -9.94 -25.14 -6.06
N VAL A 178 -11.11 -24.69 -5.62
CA VAL A 178 -11.62 -23.34 -5.85
C VAL A 178 -11.89 -22.68 -4.50
N LEU A 179 -11.27 -21.53 -4.29
CA LEU A 179 -11.46 -20.64 -3.16
C LEU A 179 -12.27 -19.42 -3.64
N SER A 180 -13.49 -19.27 -3.13
CA SER A 180 -14.39 -18.16 -3.45
C SER A 180 -14.59 -17.25 -2.23
N PHE A 181 -14.86 -15.98 -2.48
CA PHE A 181 -15.12 -14.99 -1.44
C PHE A 181 -16.62 -14.75 -1.33
N ASP A 182 -17.12 -14.66 -0.11
CA ASP A 182 -18.51 -14.34 0.19
C ASP A 182 -18.61 -13.46 1.43
N VAL A 183 -19.82 -12.98 1.71
CA VAL A 183 -20.12 -12.12 2.85
C VAL A 183 -21.07 -12.85 3.80
N ALA A 184 -20.77 -12.78 5.10
CA ALA A 184 -21.67 -13.30 6.12
C ALA A 184 -23.01 -12.53 6.07
N PRO A 185 -24.18 -13.20 6.01
CA PRO A 185 -25.46 -12.52 5.82
C PRO A 185 -25.75 -11.42 6.86
N GLU A 186 -25.33 -11.63 8.10
CA GLU A 186 -25.46 -10.67 9.20
C GLU A 186 -24.71 -9.35 8.92
N CYS A 187 -23.62 -9.38 8.16
CA CYS A 187 -22.86 -8.19 7.76
C CYS A 187 -23.50 -7.36 6.66
N LEU A 188 -24.69 -7.75 6.19
CA LEU A 188 -25.52 -6.90 5.33
C LEU A 188 -26.48 -6.03 6.14
N SER A 189 -26.44 -6.08 7.48
CA SER A 189 -27.35 -5.33 8.35
C SER A 189 -26.65 -4.20 9.12
N TYR A 190 -27.25 -3.01 9.13
CA TYR A 190 -26.84 -1.91 10.03
C TYR A 190 -26.89 -2.30 11.51
N ASP A 191 -27.87 -3.12 11.92
CA ASP A 191 -28.03 -3.52 13.31
C ASP A 191 -26.87 -4.40 13.79
N PHE A 192 -26.31 -5.23 12.91
CA PHE A 192 -25.13 -6.02 13.21
C PHE A 192 -23.91 -5.12 13.42
N PHE A 193 -23.69 -4.15 12.53
CA PHE A 193 -22.59 -3.18 12.67
C PHE A 193 -22.70 -2.38 13.96
N ARG A 194 -23.91 -1.90 14.30
CA ARG A 194 -24.18 -1.18 15.54
C ARG A 194 -23.93 -2.05 16.78
N SER A 195 -24.53 -3.23 16.82
CA SER A 195 -24.48 -4.12 18.00
C SER A 195 -23.05 -4.61 18.28
N ASN A 196 -22.24 -4.80 17.24
CA ASN A 196 -20.85 -5.24 17.35
C ASN A 196 -19.85 -4.07 17.31
N LYS A 197 -20.32 -2.81 17.24
CA LYS A 197 -19.49 -1.60 17.15
C LYS A 197 -18.48 -1.63 15.98
N ILE A 198 -18.85 -2.27 14.88
CA ILE A 198 -18.03 -2.34 13.67
C ILE A 198 -18.17 -1.01 12.93
N LYS A 199 -17.04 -0.38 12.62
CA LYS A 199 -17.03 0.91 11.91
C LYS A 199 -17.16 0.71 10.41
N THR A 200 -17.91 1.59 9.76
CA THR A 200 -17.90 1.70 8.30
C THR A 200 -16.55 2.29 7.89
N SER A 201 -15.74 1.52 7.18
CA SER A 201 -14.39 1.92 6.81
C SER A 201 -13.93 1.19 5.55
N ASP A 202 -12.76 1.55 5.05
CA ASP A 202 -12.04 0.73 4.09
C ASP A 202 -10.95 -0.14 4.76
N ALA A 203 -10.86 -1.38 4.29
CA ALA A 203 -9.84 -2.34 4.66
C ALA A 203 -9.10 -2.78 3.40
N LEU A 204 -7.83 -2.39 3.30
CA LEU A 204 -6.93 -2.86 2.27
C LEU A 204 -6.04 -3.96 2.82
N GLY A 205 -5.74 -4.94 1.97
CA GLY A 205 -4.90 -6.06 2.37
C GLY A 205 -4.42 -6.90 1.21
N MET A 206 -3.82 -8.03 1.53
CA MET A 206 -3.32 -9.00 0.58
C MET A 206 -3.75 -10.39 1.04
N LEU A 207 -4.42 -11.11 0.15
CA LEU A 207 -4.63 -12.53 0.32
C LEU A 207 -3.43 -13.25 -0.29
N ALA A 208 -2.84 -14.16 0.47
CA ALA A 208 -1.72 -14.96 0.01
C ALA A 208 -2.03 -16.44 0.16
N ILE A 209 -1.64 -17.22 -0.83
CA ILE A 209 -1.75 -18.68 -0.83
C ILE A 209 -0.34 -19.25 -0.65
N TYR A 210 -0.20 -20.11 0.34
CA TYR A 210 1.04 -20.79 0.69
C TYR A 210 0.84 -22.29 0.65
N GLU A 211 1.93 -23.00 0.38
CA GLU A 211 2.12 -24.36 0.83
C GLU A 211 2.75 -24.32 2.23
N ALA A 212 2.21 -25.10 3.17
CA ALA A 212 2.65 -25.17 4.56
C ALA A 212 2.97 -26.61 4.98
N GLY A 213 4.05 -26.82 5.73
CA GLY A 213 4.44 -28.14 6.23
C GLY A 213 3.44 -28.71 7.25
N ASP A 214 2.77 -27.84 8.01
CA ASP A 214 1.79 -28.20 9.03
C ASP A 214 0.71 -27.12 9.20
N ALA A 215 -0.36 -27.45 9.93
CA ALA A 215 -1.50 -26.57 10.19
C ALA A 215 -1.47 -25.90 11.58
N SER A 216 -0.30 -25.77 12.20
CA SER A 216 -0.16 -25.21 13.55
C SER A 216 -0.22 -23.68 13.62
N GLY A 217 -0.23 -22.99 12.47
CA GLY A 217 -0.05 -21.54 12.41
C GLY A 217 1.38 -21.06 12.71
N LYS A 218 2.32 -21.98 12.99
CA LYS A 218 3.73 -21.69 13.29
C LYS A 218 4.68 -22.49 12.40
N SER A 219 4.21 -22.97 11.26
CA SER A 219 5.01 -23.80 10.36
C SER A 219 6.25 -23.04 9.87
N SER A 220 7.42 -23.66 10.00
CA SER A 220 8.68 -23.14 9.46
C SER A 220 8.88 -23.47 7.98
N ASP A 221 8.10 -24.41 7.45
CA ASP A 221 8.09 -24.80 6.04
C ASP A 221 6.92 -24.11 5.33
N LEU A 222 7.12 -22.86 4.95
CA LEU A 222 6.14 -22.05 4.20
C LEU A 222 6.71 -21.65 2.84
N THR A 223 5.96 -21.95 1.78
CA THR A 223 6.30 -21.58 0.40
C THR A 223 5.17 -20.77 -0.23
N ALA A 224 5.44 -19.52 -0.60
CA ALA A 224 4.46 -18.65 -1.25
C ALA A 224 4.17 -19.12 -2.68
N LEU A 225 2.89 -19.41 -2.95
CA LEU A 225 2.42 -19.80 -4.29
C LEU A 225 1.92 -18.58 -5.06
N LYS A 226 1.00 -17.82 -4.44
CA LYS A 226 0.40 -16.66 -5.08
C LYS A 226 -0.05 -15.62 -4.06
N GLN A 227 -0.19 -14.38 -4.52
CA GLN A 227 -0.66 -13.26 -3.71
C GLN A 227 -1.56 -12.39 -4.57
N LEU A 228 -2.66 -11.95 -3.97
CA LEU A 228 -3.75 -11.18 -4.57
C LEU A 228 -4.01 -9.94 -3.69
N PRO A 229 -3.87 -8.72 -4.22
CA PRO A 229 -4.36 -7.53 -3.52
C PRO A 229 -5.89 -7.57 -3.35
N PHE A 230 -6.38 -7.12 -2.19
CA PHE A 230 -7.82 -6.93 -1.99
C PHE A 230 -8.17 -5.60 -1.32
N ARG A 231 -9.41 -5.17 -1.54
CA ARG A 231 -10.06 -4.04 -0.86
C ARG A 231 -11.49 -4.44 -0.47
N VAL A 232 -11.83 -4.23 0.80
CA VAL A 232 -13.20 -4.28 1.31
C VAL A 232 -13.59 -2.88 1.75
N SER A 233 -14.66 -2.32 1.18
CA SER A 233 -15.19 -1.02 1.58
C SER A 233 -16.60 -1.18 2.14
N VAL A 234 -16.88 -0.57 3.29
CA VAL A 234 -18.24 -0.53 3.84
C VAL A 234 -18.81 0.87 3.62
N ASN A 235 -19.94 0.98 2.95
CA ASN A 235 -20.62 2.24 2.70
C ASN A 235 -21.15 2.83 4.02
N ALA A 236 -20.84 4.10 4.28
CA ALA A 236 -21.40 4.86 5.40
C ALA A 236 -22.81 5.38 5.06
N ASP A 237 -23.58 5.77 6.07
CA ASP A 237 -24.83 6.47 5.83
C ASP A 237 -24.53 7.86 5.25
N GLU A 238 -25.16 8.20 4.13
CA GLU A 238 -25.04 9.48 3.44
C GLU A 238 -25.38 10.68 4.33
N ASN A 239 -26.24 10.48 5.35
CA ASN A 239 -26.56 11.49 6.35
C ASN A 239 -25.36 11.84 7.26
N VAL A 240 -24.39 10.94 7.37
CA VAL A 240 -23.20 11.05 8.22
C VAL A 240 -21.99 11.48 7.38
N VAL A 241 -21.77 10.78 6.27
CA VAL A 241 -20.68 11.03 5.33
C VAL A 241 -21.29 11.15 3.95
N LYS A 242 -21.29 12.37 3.38
CA LYS A 242 -21.70 12.57 1.99
C LYS A 242 -20.80 11.72 1.10
N THR A 243 -21.40 10.92 0.24
CA THR A 243 -20.69 10.12 -0.75
C THR A 243 -21.09 10.55 -2.15
N ASN A 244 -20.36 10.05 -3.15
CA ASN A 244 -20.76 10.17 -4.55
C ASN A 244 -21.93 9.21 -4.79
N SER A 245 -23.11 9.57 -4.27
CA SER A 245 -24.32 8.79 -4.52
C SER A 245 -24.73 8.95 -5.99
N ASP A 246 -25.01 7.82 -6.64
CA ASP A 246 -25.66 7.81 -7.95
C ASP A 246 -26.94 6.98 -7.86
N ILE A 247 -28.00 7.48 -8.49
CA ILE A 247 -29.30 6.80 -8.60
C ILE A 247 -29.16 5.78 -9.73
N GLY A 248 -28.48 4.65 -9.47
CA GLY A 248 -28.35 3.54 -10.43
C GLY A 248 -26.96 2.88 -10.46
N ASP A 249 -26.99 1.56 -10.64
CA ASP A 249 -25.87 0.60 -10.64
C ASP A 249 -25.13 0.38 -9.31
N LYS A 250 -24.85 -0.90 -9.01
CA LYS A 250 -24.01 -1.38 -7.90
C LYS A 250 -22.58 -0.83 -8.05
N ARG A 251 -22.23 0.31 -7.46
CA ARG A 251 -20.89 0.91 -7.54
C ARG A 251 -20.38 1.34 -6.16
N PRO A 252 -19.08 1.15 -5.86
CA PRO A 252 -18.51 1.56 -4.58
C PRO A 252 -18.68 3.06 -4.41
N THR A 253 -19.21 3.47 -3.27
CA THR A 253 -19.37 4.88 -2.91
C THR A 253 -18.22 5.31 -2.00
N TRP A 254 -17.68 6.49 -2.27
CA TRP A 254 -16.58 7.09 -1.53
C TRP A 254 -16.99 8.46 -1.00
N PRO A 255 -16.41 8.93 0.11
CA PRO A 255 -16.69 10.26 0.62
C PRO A 255 -16.39 11.35 -0.44
N THR A 256 -17.34 12.26 -0.70
CA THR A 256 -17.15 13.43 -1.59
C THR A 256 -16.61 14.65 -0.85
N THR A 257 -16.39 14.51 0.45
CA THR A 257 -15.74 15.51 1.27
C THR A 257 -14.27 15.17 1.44
N TRP A 258 -13.39 16.09 1.06
CA TRP A 258 -11.96 15.98 1.39
C TRP A 258 -11.70 16.67 2.74
N PRO A 259 -11.38 15.91 3.81
CA PRO A 259 -11.00 16.49 5.07
C PRO A 259 -9.57 17.03 4.95
N VAL A 260 -9.40 18.35 4.99
CA VAL A 260 -8.08 18.98 5.01
C VAL A 260 -7.41 18.60 6.31
N SER A 261 -6.64 17.52 6.23
CA SER A 261 -5.67 17.17 7.25
C SER A 261 -4.71 18.35 7.46
N ASN A 262 -4.14 18.45 8.66
CA ASN A 262 -3.05 19.36 8.91
C ASN A 262 -1.83 18.93 8.07
N LEU A 263 -1.67 19.55 6.90
CA LEU A 263 -0.59 19.30 5.96
C LEU A 263 0.64 20.14 6.30
N PHE A 264 1.79 19.49 6.34
CA PHE A 264 3.07 20.10 6.65
C PHE A 264 4.18 19.46 5.81
N LEU A 265 5.28 20.17 5.59
CA LEU A 265 6.41 19.61 4.85
C LEU A 265 7.26 18.74 5.78
N ALA A 266 7.52 17.49 5.43
CA ALA A 266 8.53 16.66 6.09
C ALA A 266 9.92 16.92 5.49
N GLU A 267 10.97 16.35 6.08
CA GLU A 267 12.36 16.69 5.72
C GLU A 267 12.64 16.44 4.23
N PRO A 268 13.00 17.48 3.45
CA PRO A 268 13.39 17.31 2.06
C PRO A 268 14.67 16.49 1.93
N LYS A 269 14.75 15.67 0.88
CA LYS A 269 15.92 14.84 0.60
C LYS A 269 16.38 15.03 -0.83
N ILE A 270 17.68 15.16 -1.03
CA ILE A 270 18.31 15.21 -2.35
C ILE A 270 19.28 14.04 -2.44
N VAL A 271 19.07 13.18 -3.43
CA VAL A 271 19.91 12.01 -3.70
C VAL A 271 20.67 12.26 -5.00
N ASN A 272 21.98 12.41 -4.87
CA ASN A 272 22.88 12.75 -5.96
C ASN A 272 23.80 11.57 -6.36
N SER A 273 23.32 10.34 -6.18
CA SER A 273 24.07 9.09 -6.40
C SER A 273 24.30 8.75 -7.88
N SER A 274 23.50 9.32 -8.80
CA SER A 274 23.64 9.09 -10.24
C SER A 274 24.54 10.15 -10.87
N THR A 275 25.29 9.72 -11.90
CA THR A 275 26.09 10.61 -12.75
C THR A 275 25.23 11.40 -13.74
N THR A 276 24.00 10.94 -14.02
CA THR A 276 23.13 11.51 -15.05
C THR A 276 22.01 12.38 -14.50
N TYR A 277 21.59 12.14 -13.26
CA TYR A 277 20.49 12.87 -12.64
C TYR A 277 20.68 13.03 -11.14
N ASP A 278 20.01 14.05 -10.58
CA ASP A 278 19.75 14.22 -9.16
C ASP A 278 18.28 13.89 -8.89
N GLU A 279 17.99 13.24 -7.77
CA GLU A 279 16.62 12.96 -7.35
C GLU A 279 16.27 13.86 -6.16
N ILE A 280 15.15 14.56 -6.26
CA ILE A 280 14.63 15.43 -5.20
C ILE A 280 13.34 14.87 -4.63
N TYR A 281 13.22 14.91 -3.31
CA TYR A 281 12.07 14.41 -2.56
C TYR A 281 11.61 15.50 -1.60
N PHE A 282 10.30 15.77 -1.60
CA PHE A 282 9.65 16.74 -0.72
C PHE A 282 8.45 16.06 -0.04
N PRO A 283 8.73 15.21 0.97
CA PRO A 283 7.70 14.42 1.66
C PRO A 283 6.69 15.32 2.38
N ILE A 284 5.45 14.86 2.51
CA ILE A 284 4.37 15.60 3.20
C ILE A 284 4.00 14.85 4.48
N PHE A 285 3.98 15.57 5.60
CA PHE A 285 3.31 15.12 6.81
C PHE A 285 1.79 15.32 6.68
N VAL A 286 1.05 14.25 6.98
CA VAL A 286 -0.41 14.17 6.84
C VAL A 286 -1.03 13.63 8.12
N SER A 287 -2.19 14.16 8.48
CA SER A 287 -3.02 13.67 9.58
C SER A 287 -4.45 13.40 9.11
N ASN A 288 -4.71 12.21 8.55
CA ASN A 288 -6.04 11.75 8.14
C ASN A 288 -6.83 11.21 9.36
N ILE A 289 -6.98 12.05 10.38
CA ILE A 289 -7.71 11.75 11.62
C ILE A 289 -8.73 12.86 11.82
N CYS A 290 -10.00 12.49 11.93
CA CYS A 290 -11.10 13.45 11.97
C CYS A 290 -12.14 13.03 12.99
N GLU A 291 -12.91 14.02 13.43
CA GLU A 291 -14.08 13.75 14.26
C GLU A 291 -15.09 12.90 13.49
N ARG A 292 -15.74 12.00 14.22
CA ARG A 292 -16.81 11.15 13.68
C ARG A 292 -18.15 11.75 14.02
N LYS A 293 -19.08 11.65 13.08
CA LYS A 293 -20.49 11.94 13.31
C LYS A 293 -21.19 10.61 13.53
N CYS A 294 -22.16 10.57 14.45
CA CYS A 294 -22.88 9.36 14.80
C CYS A 294 -24.36 9.50 14.47
N VAL A 295 -24.93 8.49 13.84
CA VAL A 295 -26.37 8.35 13.64
C VAL A 295 -26.75 6.97 14.14
N ASN A 296 -27.71 6.90 15.07
CA ASN A 296 -28.16 5.65 15.69
C ASN A 296 -27.00 4.80 16.25
N ASP A 297 -26.09 5.42 17.01
CA ASP A 297 -24.90 4.80 17.61
C ASP A 297 -23.85 4.23 16.64
N LEU A 298 -24.03 4.39 15.32
CA LEU A 298 -23.01 4.09 14.32
C LEU A 298 -22.30 5.38 13.92
N CYS A 299 -20.98 5.42 14.15
CA CYS A 299 -20.17 6.60 13.93
C CYS A 299 -19.25 6.43 12.72
N SER A 300 -19.25 7.42 11.81
CA SER A 300 -18.46 7.42 10.59
C SER A 300 -17.86 8.80 10.32
N SER A 301 -16.77 8.82 9.55
CA SER A 301 -16.10 10.03 9.07
C SER A 301 -15.51 9.79 7.69
N ALA A 302 -15.28 10.85 6.91
CA ALA A 302 -14.52 10.76 5.66
C ALA A 302 -13.10 10.19 5.88
N CYS A 303 -12.53 10.38 7.08
CA CYS A 303 -11.21 9.89 7.47
C CYS A 303 -11.21 8.41 7.87
N ASP A 304 -12.36 7.75 7.94
CA ASP A 304 -12.47 6.29 8.04
C ASP A 304 -12.23 5.59 6.67
N TYR A 305 -11.95 6.38 5.62
CA TYR A 305 -11.58 5.90 4.29
C TYR A 305 -10.20 6.43 3.88
N SER A 306 -9.53 5.72 2.97
CA SER A 306 -8.26 6.16 2.38
C SER A 306 -8.47 7.38 1.47
N GLN A 307 -7.64 8.41 1.65
CA GLN A 307 -7.76 9.71 0.99
C GLN A 307 -6.53 9.99 0.12
N PRO A 308 -6.70 10.48 -1.13
CA PRO A 308 -5.56 11.01 -1.88
C PRO A 308 -5.04 12.26 -1.16
N VAL A 309 -3.72 12.37 -1.08
CA VAL A 309 -3.02 13.60 -0.68
C VAL A 309 -1.95 13.83 -1.72
N VAL A 310 -2.37 14.51 -2.80
CA VAL A 310 -1.56 14.73 -3.99
C VAL A 310 -1.55 16.21 -4.33
N ALA A 311 -0.39 16.68 -4.75
CA ALA A 311 -0.19 18.08 -5.09
C ALA A 311 0.58 18.23 -6.41
N GLU A 312 0.40 19.39 -7.02
CA GLU A 312 1.31 19.91 -8.03
C GLU A 312 2.49 20.58 -7.33
N TYR A 313 3.69 20.13 -7.64
CA TYR A 313 4.95 20.65 -7.15
C TYR A 313 5.59 21.50 -8.25
N ALA A 314 6.12 22.65 -7.87
CA ALA A 314 6.92 23.49 -8.74
C ALA A 314 8.17 23.95 -8.01
N LEU A 315 9.34 23.66 -8.59
CA LEU A 315 10.64 24.12 -8.12
C LEU A 315 11.08 25.33 -8.93
N TYR A 316 11.43 26.41 -8.23
CA TYR A 316 11.90 27.66 -8.80
C TYR A 316 13.31 27.97 -8.31
N GLU A 317 14.13 28.53 -9.19
CA GLU A 317 15.39 29.19 -8.86
C GLU A 317 15.14 30.69 -8.63
N ASN A 318 15.70 31.24 -7.56
CA ASN A 318 15.55 32.65 -7.21
C ASN A 318 16.75 33.48 -7.66
N VAL A 319 16.65 34.09 -8.85
CA VAL A 319 17.72 34.91 -9.44
C VAL A 319 17.33 36.39 -9.38
N LYS A 320 18.07 37.19 -8.59
CA LYS A 320 17.86 38.65 -8.45
C LYS A 320 16.40 39.02 -8.09
N GLY A 321 15.77 38.24 -7.22
CA GLY A 321 14.39 38.46 -6.76
C GLY A 321 13.31 38.02 -7.75
N LYS A 322 13.66 37.37 -8.87
CA LYS A 322 12.69 36.75 -9.79
C LYS A 322 12.75 35.23 -9.66
N LYS A 323 11.58 34.60 -9.63
CA LYS A 323 11.40 33.14 -9.68
C LYS A 323 11.52 32.67 -11.13
N SER A 324 12.45 31.76 -11.41
CA SER A 324 12.58 31.06 -12.69
C SER A 324 12.20 29.59 -12.50
N LEU A 325 11.25 29.07 -13.28
CA LEU A 325 10.82 27.67 -13.15
C LEU A 325 11.93 26.72 -13.58
N VAL A 326 12.30 25.81 -12.69
CA VAL A 326 13.27 24.72 -12.95
C VAL A 326 12.52 23.49 -13.44
N THR A 327 11.51 23.05 -12.68
CA THR A 327 10.68 21.89 -13.02
C THR A 327 9.34 21.95 -12.30
N ALA A 328 8.35 21.22 -12.82
CA ALA A 328 7.08 20.98 -12.16
C ALA A 328 6.65 19.51 -12.34
N TRP A 329 6.01 18.94 -11.33
CA TRP A 329 5.55 17.55 -11.35
C TRP A 329 4.38 17.33 -10.38
N PHE A 330 3.65 16.22 -10.54
CA PHE A 330 2.66 15.78 -9.56
C PHE A 330 3.30 14.76 -8.61
N ASP A 331 3.07 14.91 -7.32
CA ASP A 331 3.60 14.03 -6.27
C ASP A 331 2.68 13.92 -5.06
N GLY A 332 2.96 12.96 -4.20
CA GLY A 332 2.20 12.70 -2.98
C GLY A 332 1.89 11.21 -2.85
N GLY A 333 0.74 10.89 -2.26
CA GLY A 333 0.37 9.50 -2.02
C GLY A 333 -1.09 9.33 -1.60
N VAL A 334 -1.38 8.15 -1.05
CA VAL A 334 -2.69 7.82 -0.49
C VAL A 334 -2.54 7.68 1.01
N ALA A 335 -3.17 8.57 1.76
CA ALA A 335 -3.22 8.50 3.21
C ALA A 335 -4.23 7.41 3.63
N PRO A 336 -3.81 6.39 4.38
CA PRO A 336 -4.73 5.35 4.85
C PRO A 336 -5.80 5.94 5.78
N ALA A 337 -6.93 5.24 5.93
CA ALA A 337 -7.95 5.61 6.91
C ALA A 337 -7.36 5.72 8.33
N ASN A 338 -7.79 6.75 9.08
CA ASN A 338 -7.40 7.04 10.47
C ASN A 338 -5.90 6.99 10.72
N TRP A 339 -5.12 7.59 9.82
CA TRP A 339 -3.66 7.52 9.84
C TRP A 339 -3.01 8.89 9.98
N GLN A 340 -1.87 8.93 10.64
CA GLN A 340 -1.02 10.09 10.72
C GLN A 340 0.44 9.68 10.48
N GLY A 341 1.15 10.44 9.65
CA GLY A 341 2.55 10.15 9.32
C GLY A 341 3.06 10.90 8.11
N ILE A 342 4.15 10.41 7.52
CA ILE A 342 4.87 11.03 6.40
C ILE A 342 4.63 10.26 5.10
N LEU A 343 4.03 10.92 4.12
CA LEU A 343 3.96 10.46 2.74
C LEU A 343 5.24 10.89 2.01
N GLN A 344 6.03 9.94 1.54
CA GLN A 344 7.32 10.17 0.88
C GLN A 344 7.16 10.72 -0.54
N GLY A 345 6.16 10.22 -1.26
CA GLY A 345 6.03 10.46 -2.70
C GLY A 345 7.10 9.75 -3.53
N VAL A 346 7.05 9.96 -4.84
CA VAL A 346 7.98 9.37 -5.82
C VAL A 346 9.21 10.27 -6.03
N GLY A 347 9.10 11.56 -5.68
CA GLY A 347 10.13 12.56 -5.95
C GLY A 347 10.20 12.92 -7.43
N ALA A 348 11.19 13.73 -7.83
CA ALA A 348 11.46 14.10 -9.21
C ALA A 348 12.92 13.88 -9.60
N LYS A 349 13.15 13.51 -10.86
CA LYS A 349 14.48 13.37 -11.45
C LYS A 349 14.83 14.62 -12.24
N LEU A 350 15.96 15.23 -11.90
CA LEU A 350 16.51 16.41 -12.56
C LEU A 350 17.82 16.03 -13.25
N GLN A 351 18.07 16.58 -14.44
CA GLN A 351 19.36 16.41 -15.09
C GLN A 351 20.49 16.96 -14.21
N LYS A 352 21.62 16.25 -14.17
CA LYS A 352 22.79 16.67 -13.40
C LYS A 352 23.21 18.11 -13.76
N GLY A 353 23.54 18.90 -12.76
CA GLY A 353 24.00 20.29 -12.93
C GLY A 353 22.87 21.34 -12.97
N LEU A 354 21.60 20.93 -12.94
CA LEU A 354 20.47 21.87 -12.77
C LEU A 354 20.37 22.40 -11.34
N LEU A 355 20.84 21.63 -10.35
CA LEU A 355 20.91 22.06 -8.96
C LEU A 355 22.33 22.56 -8.66
N VAL A 356 22.44 23.87 -8.46
CA VAL A 356 23.70 24.56 -8.17
C VAL A 356 23.81 24.84 -6.66
N PRO A 357 24.93 24.50 -6.00
CA PRO A 357 25.21 24.91 -4.63
C PRO A 357 25.18 26.43 -4.45
N GLU A 358 24.89 26.89 -3.23
CA GLU A 358 24.82 28.29 -2.81
C GLU A 358 23.70 29.12 -3.49
N VAL A 359 22.90 28.49 -4.35
CA VAL A 359 21.75 29.11 -5.00
C VAL A 359 20.51 28.95 -4.13
N LYS A 360 19.64 29.97 -4.16
CA LYS A 360 18.35 29.99 -3.48
C LYS A 360 17.26 29.43 -4.38
N TYR A 361 16.44 28.54 -3.83
CA TYR A 361 15.32 27.93 -4.49
C TYR A 361 14.04 28.13 -3.69
N THR A 362 12.91 28.03 -4.38
CA THR A 362 11.58 27.95 -3.77
C THR A 362 10.88 26.71 -4.30
N VAL A 363 10.36 25.86 -3.42
CA VAL A 363 9.38 24.83 -3.81
C VAL A 363 8.00 25.28 -3.38
N GLU A 364 7.07 25.28 -4.33
CA GLU A 364 5.64 25.48 -4.10
C GLU A 364 4.90 24.16 -4.32
N ILE A 365 4.06 23.77 -3.36
CA ILE A 365 3.27 22.53 -3.37
C ILE A 365 1.80 22.90 -3.26
N ASN A 366 1.03 22.65 -4.32
CA ASN A 366 -0.35 23.13 -4.48
C ASN A 366 -1.39 22.00 -4.42
N PHE A 367 -2.31 22.09 -3.45
CA PHE A 367 -3.34 21.10 -3.14
C PHE A 367 -4.74 21.47 -3.65
N LYS A 368 -4.86 22.51 -4.49
CA LYS A 368 -6.13 23.10 -4.89
C LYS A 368 -7.17 22.11 -5.43
N ASP A 369 -6.76 21.07 -6.15
CA ASP A 369 -7.68 20.09 -6.74
C ASP A 369 -7.12 18.68 -6.59
N GLN A 370 -7.60 17.95 -5.57
CA GLN A 370 -7.09 16.62 -5.27
C GLN A 370 -7.39 15.59 -6.36
N GLU A 371 -8.53 15.70 -7.05
CA GLU A 371 -8.89 14.78 -8.12
C GLU A 371 -7.97 15.01 -9.32
N LEU A 372 -7.84 16.25 -9.78
CA LEU A 372 -6.98 16.60 -10.91
C LEU A 372 -5.51 16.27 -10.61
N ASN A 373 -5.03 16.62 -9.40
CA ASN A 373 -3.67 16.33 -8.97
C ASN A 373 -3.41 14.82 -8.93
N TYR A 374 -4.37 14.05 -8.43
CA TYR A 374 -4.30 12.60 -8.42
C TYR A 374 -4.22 12.01 -9.84
N LEU A 375 -5.09 12.47 -10.75
CA LEU A 375 -5.05 12.04 -12.16
C LEU A 375 -3.71 12.42 -12.83
N GLY A 376 -3.14 13.58 -12.49
CA GLY A 376 -1.80 13.99 -12.90
C GLY A 376 -0.71 13.04 -12.42
N LEU A 377 -0.74 12.67 -11.13
CA LEU A 377 0.19 11.68 -10.55
C LEU A 377 0.00 10.29 -11.19
N LYS A 378 -1.24 9.86 -11.40
CA LYS A 378 -1.58 8.60 -12.08
C LYS A 378 -0.96 8.54 -13.47
N GLY A 379 -1.23 9.55 -14.30
CA GLY A 379 -0.66 9.64 -15.64
C GLY A 379 0.86 9.65 -15.63
N ARG A 380 1.49 10.31 -14.65
CA ARG A 380 2.94 10.34 -14.47
C ARG A 380 3.51 8.95 -14.13
N ILE A 381 2.93 8.25 -13.16
CA ILE A 381 3.37 6.90 -12.76
C ILE A 381 3.18 5.92 -13.93
N GLU A 382 2.02 5.95 -14.58
CA GLU A 382 1.77 5.11 -15.75
C GLU A 382 2.78 5.38 -16.86
N LYS A 383 3.08 6.65 -17.15
CA LYS A 383 4.10 7.04 -18.12
C LYS A 383 5.48 6.52 -17.73
N GLN A 384 5.88 6.63 -16.47
CA GLN A 384 7.16 6.11 -15.99
C GLN A 384 7.25 4.58 -16.15
N ILE A 385 6.19 3.85 -15.80
CA ILE A 385 6.11 2.40 -16.00
C ILE A 385 6.13 2.04 -17.50
N ARG A 386 5.39 2.79 -18.34
CA ARG A 386 5.27 2.57 -19.80
C ARG A 386 6.43 3.14 -20.64
N MET A 387 7.28 4.01 -20.10
CA MET A 387 8.49 4.51 -20.78
C MET A 387 9.74 3.69 -20.41
N ASN A 388 9.68 2.92 -19.32
CA ASN A 388 10.64 1.87 -19.00
C ASN A 388 10.61 0.55 -19.83
N PRO A 389 9.80 0.36 -20.89
CA PRO A 389 9.98 -0.71 -21.88
C PRO A 389 11.12 -0.45 -22.87
N ASN A 390 11.58 0.78 -23.05
CA ASN A 390 12.57 1.14 -24.09
C ASN A 390 14.03 1.15 -23.60
N GLN A 391 14.34 0.53 -22.45
CA GLN A 391 15.65 -0.10 -22.22
C GLN A 391 15.66 -1.59 -22.64
N ILE A 392 14.55 -2.11 -23.19
CA ILE A 392 14.50 -3.41 -23.87
C ILE A 392 14.76 -3.15 -25.36
N PRO A 393 15.85 -3.66 -25.95
CA PRO A 393 16.14 -3.45 -27.36
C PRO A 393 15.04 -4.07 -28.23
N GLY A 394 14.63 -3.34 -29.27
CA GLY A 394 13.60 -3.77 -30.22
C GLY A 394 14.01 -5.03 -30.97
N MET A 395 13.08 -5.98 -31.10
CA MET A 395 13.23 -7.16 -31.96
C MET A 395 13.20 -6.73 -33.44
N ARG A 396 14.27 -6.98 -34.19
CA ARG A 396 14.24 -6.85 -35.65
C ARG A 396 13.58 -8.07 -36.29
N HIS A 397 12.63 -7.81 -37.17
CA HIS A 397 12.16 -8.77 -38.16
C HIS A 397 13.27 -9.00 -39.21
N GLY A 398 14.00 -10.10 -39.07
CA GLY A 398 15.07 -10.50 -39.98
C GLY A 398 16.08 -11.38 -39.26
N GLY A 399 15.95 -12.70 -39.41
CA GLY A 399 16.64 -13.70 -38.60
C GLY A 399 18.17 -13.67 -38.68
N THR A 400 18.80 -14.07 -37.58
CA THR A 400 19.70 -15.25 -37.43
C THR A 400 20.53 -15.20 -36.15
N SER A 401 20.40 -14.15 -35.33
CA SER A 401 21.02 -14.09 -33.99
C SER A 401 20.11 -13.41 -32.98
N ILE A 402 20.00 -14.03 -31.80
CA ILE A 402 19.47 -13.43 -30.57
C ILE A 402 20.66 -12.68 -29.96
N ASN A 403 20.56 -11.36 -29.70
CA ASN A 403 21.58 -10.70 -28.88
C ASN A 403 21.60 -11.36 -27.50
N GLU A 404 22.79 -11.50 -26.90
CA GLU A 404 22.95 -12.00 -25.53
C GLU A 404 21.90 -11.38 -24.61
N ILE A 405 21.07 -12.24 -24.03
CA ILE A 405 20.28 -11.89 -22.86
C ILE A 405 21.29 -11.31 -21.87
N PRO A 406 21.14 -10.06 -21.38
CA PRO A 406 22.08 -9.53 -20.43
C PRO A 406 22.07 -10.47 -19.23
N THR A 407 23.17 -11.19 -19.06
CA THR A 407 23.40 -12.00 -17.88
C THR A 407 23.27 -11.06 -16.69
N PHE A 408 22.34 -11.36 -15.79
CA PHE A 408 22.24 -10.73 -14.47
C PHE A 408 23.46 -11.11 -13.62
N ASN A 409 24.67 -10.74 -14.06
CA ASN A 409 25.94 -10.99 -13.39
C ASN A 409 26.82 -9.76 -13.62
N ASN A 410 26.56 -8.74 -12.83
CA ASN A 410 27.52 -7.87 -12.15
C ASN A 410 26.71 -6.73 -11.57
N ILE A 411 26.18 -6.97 -10.36
CA ILE A 411 25.68 -5.93 -9.48
C ILE A 411 26.90 -5.08 -9.13
N GLY A 412 27.11 -4.00 -9.89
CA GLY A 412 27.98 -2.91 -9.48
C GLY A 412 27.39 -2.31 -8.21
N GLU A 413 28.17 -2.38 -7.13
CA GLU A 413 27.88 -1.83 -5.79
C GLU A 413 26.81 -2.58 -4.98
N ILE A 414 27.20 -3.76 -4.46
CA ILE A 414 26.52 -4.49 -3.38
C ILE A 414 26.47 -3.69 -2.05
N GLY A 415 27.25 -2.61 -1.92
CA GLY A 415 27.39 -1.82 -0.68
C GLY A 415 26.23 -0.86 -0.33
N LYS A 416 25.14 -0.81 -1.11
CA LYS A 416 24.00 0.12 -0.86
C LYS A 416 22.62 -0.51 -1.03
N LEU A 417 22.48 -1.81 -0.81
CA LEU A 417 21.17 -2.31 -0.42
C LEU A 417 20.99 -1.95 1.06
N PRO A 418 19.96 -1.16 1.44
CA PRO A 418 19.66 -0.98 2.85
C PRO A 418 19.51 -2.38 3.45
N LEU A 419 20.31 -2.68 4.47
CA LEU A 419 20.07 -3.84 5.31
C LEU A 419 18.67 -3.64 5.87
N ILE A 420 17.71 -4.40 5.36
CA ILE A 420 16.39 -4.52 5.98
C ILE A 420 16.66 -5.25 7.30
N LYS A 421 16.90 -4.48 8.36
CA LYS A 421 16.91 -4.99 9.72
C LYS A 421 15.56 -5.64 9.97
N ASP A 422 15.59 -6.82 10.60
CA ASP A 422 14.48 -7.73 10.83
C ASP A 422 13.12 -7.03 10.92
N ILE A 423 12.29 -7.19 9.89
CA ILE A 423 10.85 -6.94 10.02
C ILE A 423 10.31 -8.13 10.82
N GLN A 424 10.24 -7.95 12.13
CA GLN A 424 9.57 -8.91 13.01
C GLN A 424 8.09 -8.98 12.61
N GLY A 425 7.60 -10.18 12.27
CA GLY A 425 6.18 -10.41 12.02
C GLY A 425 5.78 -11.03 10.68
N ILE A 426 6.73 -11.52 9.86
CA ILE A 426 6.70 -12.76 9.04
C ILE A 426 7.83 -12.70 8.00
N TYR A 427 8.75 -13.68 8.08
CA TYR A 427 9.85 -13.90 7.15
C TYR A 427 9.34 -14.39 5.78
N PHE A 428 9.88 -13.83 4.68
CA PHE A 428 9.87 -14.46 3.36
C PHE A 428 11.27 -14.42 2.72
N ASN A 429 12.09 -15.37 3.13
CA ASN A 429 12.95 -16.24 2.33
C ASN A 429 13.44 -15.68 0.97
N GLY A 430 14.40 -14.75 0.99
CA GLY A 430 15.52 -14.81 0.05
C GLY A 430 15.30 -14.49 -1.44
N LYS A 431 14.26 -13.72 -1.83
CA LYS A 431 14.23 -13.06 -3.15
C LYS A 431 14.00 -11.56 -2.96
N GLY A 432 15.06 -10.77 -3.15
CA GLY A 432 15.14 -9.33 -2.86
C GLY A 432 14.24 -8.38 -3.68
N PHE A 433 13.11 -8.84 -4.23
CA PHE A 433 12.18 -8.01 -5.01
C PHE A 433 10.75 -8.01 -4.49
N THR A 434 10.45 -8.72 -3.39
CA THR A 434 9.08 -8.77 -2.82
C THR A 434 8.60 -7.39 -2.38
N GLY A 435 9.45 -6.60 -1.69
CA GLY A 435 9.10 -5.23 -1.28
C GLY A 435 8.81 -4.28 -2.45
N VAL A 436 9.57 -4.37 -3.54
CA VAL A 436 9.34 -3.57 -4.76
C VAL A 436 8.04 -4.00 -5.45
N LYS A 437 7.78 -5.31 -5.52
CA LYS A 437 6.54 -5.86 -6.09
C LYS A 437 5.32 -5.46 -5.26
N ASP A 438 5.44 -5.42 -3.94
CA ASP A 438 4.36 -5.07 -3.03
C ASP A 438 4.06 -3.57 -3.02
N ALA A 439 5.10 -2.73 -3.15
CA ALA A 439 4.95 -1.29 -3.39
C ALA A 439 4.28 -1.01 -4.75
N LEU A 440 4.75 -1.64 -5.84
CA LEU A 440 4.13 -1.51 -7.17
C LEU A 440 2.68 -2.02 -7.19
N ARG A 441 2.37 -3.06 -6.41
CA ARG A 441 1.00 -3.58 -6.27
C ARG A 441 0.09 -2.64 -5.49
N SER A 442 0.55 -2.05 -4.38
CA SER A 442 -0.25 -1.08 -3.63
C SER A 442 -0.55 0.17 -4.47
N ILE A 443 0.46 0.68 -5.19
CA ILE A 443 0.26 1.73 -6.21
C ILE A 443 -0.78 1.24 -7.24
N SER A 444 -0.64 0.05 -7.81
CA SER A 444 -1.59 -0.41 -8.84
C SER A 444 -3.07 -0.48 -8.40
N ARG A 445 -3.38 -0.64 -7.11
CA ARG A 445 -4.77 -0.76 -6.60
C ARG A 445 -5.52 0.56 -6.65
N PHE A 446 -4.86 1.63 -6.24
CA PHE A 446 -5.43 2.97 -6.26
C PHE A 446 -5.40 3.53 -7.67
N PHE A 447 -4.29 3.32 -8.38
CA PHE A 447 -4.03 3.94 -9.67
C PHE A 447 -4.76 3.29 -10.85
N LYS A 448 -5.36 2.11 -10.73
CA LYS A 448 -6.12 1.51 -11.83
C LYS A 448 -7.63 1.73 -11.77
N SER A 449 -8.18 1.91 -10.57
CA SER A 449 -9.62 2.12 -10.39
C SER A 449 -10.13 3.34 -11.16
N SER A 450 -11.29 3.21 -11.80
CA SER A 450 -12.06 4.34 -12.36
C SER A 450 -13.06 4.92 -11.36
N PHE A 451 -13.33 4.22 -10.26
CA PHE A 451 -14.22 4.69 -9.20
C PHE A 451 -13.51 5.50 -8.12
N TRP A 452 -12.17 5.48 -8.11
CA TRP A 452 -11.35 6.14 -7.09
C TRP A 452 -10.21 6.92 -7.76
N PRO A 453 -9.86 8.12 -7.26
CA PRO A 453 -10.47 8.84 -6.14
C PRO A 453 -11.88 9.32 -6.45
N PRO A 454 -12.68 9.64 -5.43
CA PRO A 454 -13.95 10.33 -5.65
C PRO A 454 -13.74 11.70 -6.29
N TYR A 455 -14.79 12.17 -6.95
CA TYR A 455 -14.99 13.60 -7.15
C TYR A 455 -15.20 14.26 -5.78
N PHE A 456 -14.46 15.34 -5.50
CA PHE A 456 -14.60 16.09 -4.26
C PHE A 456 -15.47 17.32 -4.47
N GLU A 457 -16.63 17.36 -3.81
CA GLU A 457 -17.54 18.51 -3.81
C GLU A 457 -17.07 19.60 -2.87
N GLU A 458 -16.66 19.18 -1.66
CA GLU A 458 -16.37 20.04 -0.54
C GLU A 458 -15.05 19.66 0.10
N VAL A 459 -14.34 20.68 0.56
CA VAL A 459 -13.08 20.57 1.29
C VAL A 459 -13.34 21.13 2.68
N CYS A 460 -13.09 20.34 3.73
CA CYS A 460 -13.52 20.66 5.09
C CYS A 460 -12.37 20.65 6.11
N ASN A 461 -12.40 21.56 7.07
CA ASN A 461 -11.58 21.54 8.28
C ASN A 461 -12.49 21.67 9.52
N GLY A 462 -12.60 20.60 10.31
CA GLY A 462 -13.58 20.49 11.39
C GLY A 462 -15.01 20.65 10.85
N ASN A 463 -15.75 21.62 11.39
CA ASN A 463 -17.13 21.92 10.98
C ASN A 463 -17.23 22.94 9.82
N SER A 464 -16.10 23.47 9.33
CA SER A 464 -16.08 24.46 8.26
C SER A 464 -15.75 23.81 6.92
N CYS A 465 -16.55 24.07 5.90
CA CYS A 465 -16.41 23.48 4.56
C CYS A 465 -16.49 24.57 3.48
N VAL A 466 -15.72 24.40 2.42
CA VAL A 466 -15.78 25.23 1.21
C VAL A 466 -15.91 24.34 -0.01
N LYS A 467 -16.50 24.85 -1.09
CA LYS A 467 -16.50 24.14 -2.37
C LYS A 467 -15.07 23.93 -2.87
N ASN A 468 -14.81 22.80 -3.52
CA ASN A 468 -13.48 22.42 -4.00
C ASN A 468 -12.84 23.49 -4.90
N ASP A 469 -13.61 24.11 -5.80
CA ASP A 469 -13.15 25.18 -6.71
C ASP A 469 -12.64 26.45 -5.99
N LYS A 470 -13.13 26.69 -4.76
CA LYS A 470 -12.74 27.82 -3.90
C LYS A 470 -11.64 27.48 -2.91
N TYR A 471 -11.26 26.20 -2.80
CA TYR A 471 -10.20 25.81 -1.90
C TYR A 471 -8.84 26.30 -2.41
N VAL A 472 -8.02 26.80 -1.50
CA VAL A 472 -6.61 27.12 -1.72
C VAL A 472 -5.84 26.46 -0.60
N GLY A 473 -4.81 25.69 -0.96
CA GLY A 473 -3.87 25.11 -0.02
C GLY A 473 -2.51 25.00 -0.67
N LYS A 474 -1.54 25.74 -0.14
CA LYS A 474 -0.16 25.74 -0.61
C LYS A 474 0.82 25.59 0.53
N LEU A 475 1.85 24.78 0.31
CA LEU A 475 3.04 24.74 1.13
C LEU A 475 4.18 25.36 0.33
N ILE A 476 4.96 26.24 0.95
CA ILE A 476 6.06 26.94 0.30
C ILE A 476 7.31 26.77 1.16
N LEU A 477 8.38 26.27 0.56
CA LEU A 477 9.70 26.19 1.17
C LEU A 477 10.68 27.03 0.35
N ASP A 478 11.14 28.13 0.93
CA ASP A 478 12.32 28.84 0.44
C ASP A 478 13.55 28.23 1.10
N PHE A 479 14.62 27.96 0.34
CA PHE A 479 15.85 27.38 0.88
C PHE A 479 17.08 27.71 0.04
N THR A 480 18.25 27.63 0.67
CA THR A 480 19.55 27.64 -0.01
C THR A 480 20.06 26.20 -0.11
N LEU A 481 20.64 25.82 -1.26
CA LEU A 481 21.38 24.56 -1.36
C LEU A 481 22.81 24.73 -0.87
N ILE A 482 23.31 23.79 -0.07
CA ILE A 482 24.73 23.72 0.29
C ILE A 482 25.29 22.36 -0.10
N GLU A 483 26.58 22.34 -0.46
CA GLU A 483 27.31 21.10 -0.67
C GLU A 483 28.08 20.74 0.60
N LYS A 484 27.77 19.58 1.19
CA LYS A 484 28.49 19.02 2.34
C LYS A 484 28.84 17.57 2.06
N ASN A 485 30.12 17.20 2.16
CA ASN A 485 30.62 15.85 1.86
C ASN A 485 30.19 15.34 0.47
N LYS A 486 30.28 16.20 -0.56
CA LYS A 486 29.81 15.93 -1.94
C LYS A 486 28.32 15.58 -2.04
N LYS A 487 27.51 15.90 -1.03
CA LYS A 487 26.06 15.73 -1.01
C LYS A 487 25.40 17.11 -0.95
N LEU A 488 24.41 17.33 -1.83
CA LEU A 488 23.58 18.52 -1.76
C LEU A 488 22.62 18.40 -0.57
N LYS A 489 22.55 19.43 0.25
CA LYS A 489 21.63 19.52 1.39
C LYS A 489 20.89 20.85 1.37
N VAL A 490 19.66 20.82 1.87
CA VAL A 490 18.83 22.00 2.08
C VAL A 490 19.29 22.71 3.36
N SER A 491 19.55 24.02 3.28
CA SER A 491 19.92 24.88 4.42
C SER A 491 19.22 26.23 4.34
N GLU A 492 19.29 27.02 5.42
CA GLU A 492 18.74 28.39 5.47
C GLU A 492 17.32 28.49 4.91
N TYR A 493 16.41 27.70 5.46
CA TYR A 493 15.09 27.55 4.91
C TYR A 493 14.05 28.36 5.68
N THR A 494 13.02 28.82 4.96
CA THR A 494 11.80 29.37 5.54
C THR A 494 10.63 28.59 5.00
N PHE A 495 9.77 28.10 5.90
CA PHE A 495 8.57 27.38 5.54
C PHE A 495 7.35 28.28 5.71
N SER A 496 6.40 28.22 4.78
CA SER A 496 5.12 28.89 4.92
C SER A 496 3.97 28.06 4.39
N ARG A 497 2.79 28.35 4.91
CA ARG A 497 1.52 27.74 4.53
C ARG A 497 0.57 28.85 4.12
N GLU A 498 -0.03 28.72 2.96
CA GLU A 498 -1.08 29.62 2.47
C GLU A 498 -2.34 28.83 2.17
N GLY A 499 -3.48 29.19 2.75
CA GLY A 499 -4.71 28.49 2.40
C GLY A 499 -5.97 28.96 3.09
N THR A 500 -7.10 28.51 2.55
CA THR A 500 -8.45 28.91 2.97
C THR A 500 -8.71 28.61 4.44
N PHE A 501 -8.19 27.50 4.97
CA PHE A 501 -8.46 27.06 6.35
C PHE A 501 -7.35 27.34 7.36
N PHE A 502 -6.11 27.52 6.91
CA PHE A 502 -4.95 27.73 7.80
C PHE A 502 -4.32 29.12 7.65
N GLY A 503 -4.95 30.00 6.85
CA GLY A 503 -4.48 31.35 6.59
C GLY A 503 -3.10 31.37 5.93
N ASN A 504 -2.42 32.51 6.07
CA ASN A 504 -1.05 32.69 5.61
C ASN A 504 -0.12 32.72 6.82
N THR A 505 0.54 31.59 7.09
CA THR A 505 1.42 31.42 8.26
C THR A 505 2.85 31.18 7.79
N ARG A 506 3.82 31.92 8.34
CA ARG A 506 5.25 31.79 8.06
C ARG A 506 5.99 31.29 9.30
N TYR A 507 6.89 30.33 9.11
CA TYR A 507 7.69 29.68 10.14
C TYR A 507 9.17 29.93 9.89
N GLU A 508 9.82 30.75 10.73
CA GLU A 508 11.24 31.08 10.59
C GLU A 508 12.16 29.97 11.13
N ASN A 509 11.74 29.25 12.17
CA ASN A 509 12.51 28.15 12.79
C ASN A 509 11.76 26.83 12.65
N TYR A 510 11.31 26.52 11.43
CA TYR A 510 10.54 25.31 11.19
C TYR A 510 11.38 24.06 11.48
N GLN A 511 10.85 23.12 12.26
CA GLN A 511 11.49 21.84 12.47
C GLN A 511 10.73 20.79 11.67
N PHE A 512 11.39 20.17 10.69
CA PHE A 512 10.76 19.17 9.86
C PHE A 512 10.31 17.97 10.71
N PRO A 513 9.06 17.50 10.53
CA PRO A 513 8.61 16.24 11.10
C PRO A 513 9.43 15.09 10.54
N LYS A 514 9.88 14.19 11.43
CA LYS A 514 10.71 13.02 11.07
C LYS A 514 10.22 11.77 11.78
N LYS A 515 10.26 10.64 11.08
CA LYS A 515 10.07 9.31 11.66
C LYS A 515 11.35 8.90 12.38
N ASP A 516 11.27 8.56 13.67
CA ASP A 516 12.36 7.99 14.44
C ASP A 516 11.94 6.66 15.06
N CYS A 517 12.65 5.59 14.71
CA CYS A 517 12.41 4.23 15.19
C CYS A 517 13.45 3.73 16.20
N GLY A 518 14.30 4.63 16.74
CA GLY A 518 15.29 4.30 17.76
C GLY A 518 16.55 3.60 17.24
N PHE A 519 16.63 3.35 15.93
CA PHE A 519 17.87 2.96 15.28
C PHE A 519 18.59 4.24 14.88
N GLY A 520 19.61 4.64 15.66
CA GLY A 520 20.48 5.76 15.30
C GLY A 520 20.98 5.57 13.87
N THR A 521 20.49 6.41 12.96
CA THR A 521 21.19 6.69 11.72
C THR A 521 22.28 7.66 12.13
N ASN A 522 23.41 7.12 12.58
CA ASN A 522 24.65 7.88 12.56
C ASN A 522 24.94 8.14 11.07
N ASP A 523 24.40 9.25 10.57
CA ASP A 523 24.79 9.86 9.31
C ASP A 523 26.18 10.52 9.41
N ASP A 524 26.82 10.40 10.57
CA ASP A 524 28.25 10.58 10.76
C ASP A 524 28.91 9.20 10.58
N GLU A 525 29.46 9.01 9.39
CA GLU A 525 30.39 7.92 9.04
C GLU A 525 31.58 7.97 10.02
N GLU A 526 31.46 7.32 11.18
CA GLU A 526 32.65 6.78 11.84
C GLU A 526 33.07 5.54 11.06
N GLU A 527 34.25 5.65 10.42
CA GLU A 527 34.95 4.56 9.75
C GLU A 527 34.91 3.29 10.64
N LEU A 528 34.12 2.30 10.23
CA LEU A 528 34.22 0.98 10.82
C LEU A 528 35.60 0.41 10.45
N PRO A 529 36.39 -0.08 11.43
CA PRO A 529 37.73 -0.58 11.15
C PRO A 529 37.66 -1.78 10.21
N ASP A 530 38.54 -1.79 9.21
CA ASP A 530 38.74 -2.89 8.27
C ASP A 530 38.85 -4.22 9.03
N PHE A 531 37.88 -5.10 8.81
CA PHE A 531 38.01 -6.51 9.15
C PHE A 531 38.44 -7.24 7.88
N ASP A 532 39.75 -7.49 7.76
CA ASP A 532 40.32 -8.43 6.80
C ASP A 532 39.75 -9.84 7.06
N PHE A 533 39.21 -10.46 6.01
CA PHE A 533 38.94 -11.90 5.92
C PHE A 533 39.76 -12.53 4.80
#